data_AF-A0A9E4N6K4-F1
#
_entry.id   AF-A0A9E4N6K4-F1
#
_cell.length_a   1.000
_cell.length_b   1.000
_cell.length_c   1.000
_cell.angle_alpha   90.00
_cell.angle_beta   90.00
_cell.angle_gamma   90.00
#
_symmetry.space_group_name_H-M   'P 1'
#
loop_
_entity.id
_entity.type
_entity.pdbx_description
1 polymer ?
#
loop_
_entity_poly.entity_id
_entity_poly.type
_entity_poly.pdbx_seq_one_letter_code
_entity_poly.pdbx_strand_id
1 'polypeptide(L)'
;MTQPANIFSYRPYWAARFGVSPFLPMSREEMDDLGWDSCDVILVTGDAYVDHPSFGMALIGRLLEAQGFRVGIIAQPDWSHADAFRALGRPNLFFGITAGNMDSMVNRYTSDRRIRSDDAYTPDGEAGKRPDRSVIVYAQRAREAFKGVPVIIGGIEASLRRIAHYDYWSDKVRRSILPDSKADLLIFGNAERAIVEVAHRLAKGDKIDQIRDIRGTGFMSQGLPDEWFEIDST
;
A
#
# COMPACT_ATOMS: atom_id res chain seq x y z
N MET A 1 -2.48 19.07 -20.44
CA MET A 1 -2.02 18.31 -19.26
C MET A 1 -0.81 19.01 -18.68
N THR A 2 -0.86 19.39 -17.40
CA THR A 2 0.25 20.02 -16.67
C THR A 2 1.45 19.07 -16.60
N GLN A 3 2.67 19.61 -16.67
CA GLN A 3 3.90 18.84 -16.53
C GLN A 3 3.98 18.27 -15.09
N PRO A 4 4.32 16.99 -14.90
CA PRO A 4 4.43 16.42 -13.56
C PRO A 4 5.54 17.12 -12.78
N ALA A 5 5.28 17.43 -11.51
CA ALA A 5 6.26 18.02 -10.63
C ALA A 5 7.48 17.11 -10.47
N ASN A 6 8.66 17.71 -10.27
CA ASN A 6 9.84 16.94 -9.90
C ASN A 6 9.61 16.39 -8.48
N ILE A 7 9.87 15.11 -8.27
CA ILE A 7 9.65 14.43 -6.98
C ILE A 7 10.49 15.05 -5.85
N PHE A 8 11.60 15.72 -6.18
CA PHE A 8 12.45 16.42 -5.22
C PHE A 8 12.14 17.92 -5.07
N SER A 9 11.12 18.44 -5.78
CA SER A 9 10.74 19.85 -5.69
C SER A 9 9.74 20.17 -4.57
N TYR A 10 9.17 19.14 -3.94
CA TYR A 10 8.29 19.36 -2.80
C TYR A 10 9.09 19.86 -1.60
N ARG A 11 8.54 20.86 -0.90
CA ARG A 11 9.07 21.25 0.41
C ARG A 11 8.90 20.05 1.35
N PRO A 12 9.95 19.59 2.05
CA PRO A 12 9.81 18.51 3.02
C PRO A 12 8.73 18.81 4.05
N TYR A 13 7.98 17.77 4.42
CA TYR A 13 6.97 17.85 5.46
C TYR A 13 7.60 18.24 6.81
N TRP A 14 6.80 18.84 7.70
CA TRP A 14 7.33 19.46 8.93
C TRP A 14 8.08 18.47 9.84
N ALA A 15 7.72 17.18 9.77
CA ALA A 15 8.30 16.14 10.60
C ALA A 15 9.75 15.78 10.20
N ALA A 16 10.26 16.30 9.08
CA ALA A 16 11.68 16.21 8.72
C ALA A 16 12.63 16.72 9.84
N ARG A 17 12.13 17.56 10.75
CA ARG A 17 12.88 18.03 11.93
C ARG A 17 13.33 16.92 12.89
N PHE A 18 12.69 15.75 12.85
CA PHE A 18 13.07 14.60 13.67
C PHE A 18 14.25 13.80 13.07
N GLY A 19 14.70 14.15 11.86
CA GLY A 19 15.75 13.42 11.17
C GLY A 19 15.25 12.14 10.49
N VAL A 20 16.18 11.27 10.15
CA VAL A 20 15.94 10.00 9.45
C VAL A 20 16.13 8.86 10.46
N SER A 21 15.21 7.89 10.45
CA SER A 21 15.29 6.71 11.31
C SER A 21 16.39 5.74 10.82
N PRO A 22 17.16 5.07 11.70
CA PRO A 22 18.07 4.01 11.28
C PRO A 22 17.34 2.88 10.55
N PHE A 23 16.16 2.53 11.04
CA PHE A 23 15.19 1.61 10.44
C PHE A 23 13.78 2.19 10.61
N LEU A 24 12.88 1.94 9.67
CA LEU A 24 11.48 2.32 9.85
C LEU A 24 10.91 1.56 11.06
N PRO A 25 10.29 2.24 12.04
CA PRO A 25 9.80 1.59 13.24
C PRO A 25 8.68 0.59 12.94
N MET A 26 8.75 -0.55 13.62
CA MET A 26 7.76 -1.63 13.59
C MET A 26 6.98 -1.74 14.92
N SER A 27 7.41 -1.03 15.95
CA SER A 27 6.79 -1.00 17.28
C SER A 27 6.66 0.42 17.83
N ARG A 28 5.84 0.58 18.88
CA ARG A 28 5.76 1.85 19.61
C ARG A 28 7.05 2.19 20.36
N GLU A 29 7.76 1.18 20.86
CA GLU A 29 9.03 1.37 21.56
C GLU A 29 10.08 2.01 20.62
N GLU A 30 10.19 1.49 19.40
CA GLU A 30 11.08 2.09 18.38
C GLU A 30 10.61 3.50 17.96
N MET A 31 9.30 3.78 17.97
CA MET A 31 8.80 5.15 17.76
C MET A 31 9.19 6.09 18.91
N ASP A 32 9.11 5.61 20.16
CA ASP A 32 9.49 6.38 21.34
C ASP A 32 10.99 6.72 21.33
N ASP A 33 11.85 5.78 20.90
CA ASP A 33 13.28 6.00 20.69
C ASP A 33 13.57 7.07 19.61
N LEU A 34 12.70 7.18 18.61
CA LEU A 34 12.75 8.23 17.57
C LEU A 34 12.09 9.54 18.02
N GLY A 35 11.46 9.58 19.20
CA GLY A 35 10.68 10.72 19.70
C GLY A 35 9.39 10.97 18.92
N TRP A 36 8.80 9.94 18.31
CA TRP A 36 7.60 10.01 17.50
C TRP A 36 6.36 9.60 18.29
N ASP A 37 5.37 10.49 18.37
CA ASP A 37 4.07 10.18 18.99
C ASP A 37 3.13 9.35 18.09
N SER A 38 3.37 9.41 16.78
CA SER A 38 2.53 8.86 15.72
C SER A 38 3.31 8.74 14.41
N CYS A 39 2.90 7.81 13.55
CA CYS A 39 3.31 7.80 12.16
C CYS A 39 2.39 8.69 11.31
N ASP A 40 2.94 9.35 10.29
CA ASP A 40 2.15 10.03 9.27
C ASP A 40 1.63 9.02 8.24
N VAL A 41 2.46 8.04 7.88
CA VAL A 41 2.14 6.94 6.99
C VAL A 41 2.51 5.62 7.65
N ILE A 42 1.63 4.62 7.57
CA ILE A 42 1.96 3.24 7.96
C ILE A 42 1.90 2.36 6.72
N LEU A 43 3.00 1.69 6.40
CA LEU A 43 3.06 0.69 5.35
C LEU A 43 2.75 -0.69 5.92
N VAL A 44 1.93 -1.46 5.23
CA VAL A 44 1.65 -2.87 5.58
C VAL A 44 2.07 -3.75 4.42
N THR A 45 2.91 -4.75 4.70
CA THR A 45 3.50 -5.63 3.70
C THR A 45 3.31 -7.11 4.04
N GLY A 46 3.19 -7.94 3.01
CA GLY A 46 3.16 -9.41 3.14
C GLY A 46 4.54 -10.05 3.24
N ASP A 47 5.62 -9.28 3.07
CA ASP A 47 7.00 -9.73 3.25
C ASP A 47 7.53 -9.35 4.64
N ALA A 48 8.62 -9.98 5.06
CA ALA A 48 9.50 -9.47 6.10
C ALA A 48 9.96 -8.04 5.78
N TYR A 49 10.22 -7.24 6.83
CA TYR A 49 10.89 -5.96 6.64
C TYR A 49 12.39 -6.16 6.44
N VAL A 50 12.83 -6.05 5.19
CA VAL A 50 14.24 -5.95 4.82
C VAL A 50 14.46 -4.56 4.23
N ASP A 51 15.23 -3.73 4.92
CA ASP A 51 15.47 -2.35 4.50
C ASP A 51 16.49 -2.27 3.35
N HIS A 52 16.07 -2.71 2.17
CA HIS A 52 16.90 -2.79 0.98
C HIS A 52 16.13 -2.30 -0.25
N PRO A 53 16.75 -1.56 -1.19
CA PRO A 53 16.05 -1.00 -2.35
C PRO A 53 15.47 -2.03 -3.32
N SER A 54 15.84 -3.31 -3.21
CA SER A 54 15.18 -4.40 -3.95
C SER A 54 13.80 -4.76 -3.40
N PHE A 55 13.43 -4.26 -2.22
CA PHE A 55 12.11 -4.43 -1.63
C PHE A 55 11.28 -3.18 -1.83
N GLY A 56 10.18 -3.31 -2.57
CA GLY A 56 9.37 -2.16 -2.98
C GLY A 56 8.82 -1.35 -1.80
N MET A 57 8.38 -2.03 -0.73
CA MET A 57 7.90 -1.37 0.49
C MET A 57 8.98 -0.54 1.19
N ALA A 58 10.24 -0.99 1.18
CA ALA A 58 11.35 -0.33 1.87
C ALA A 58 11.74 0.91 1.07
N LEU A 59 11.87 0.78 -0.25
CA LEU A 59 12.12 1.90 -1.15
C LEU A 59 11.05 2.99 -1.02
N ILE A 60 9.76 2.61 -1.02
CA ILE A 60 8.66 3.57 -0.86
C ILE A 60 8.67 4.20 0.54
N GLY A 61 8.95 3.43 1.59
CA GLY A 61 9.04 3.94 2.95
C GLY A 61 10.16 4.97 3.11
N ARG A 62 11.37 4.66 2.62
CA ARG A 62 12.50 5.59 2.63
C ARG A 62 12.28 6.80 1.72
N LEU A 63 11.60 6.62 0.60
CA LEU A 63 11.21 7.75 -0.27
C LEU A 63 10.27 8.71 0.46
N LEU A 64 9.25 8.20 1.16
CA LEU A 64 8.33 9.01 1.95
C LEU A 64 9.02 9.68 3.14
N GLU A 65 9.93 8.98 3.81
CA GLU A 65 10.76 9.56 4.88
C GLU A 65 11.65 10.69 4.36
N ALA A 66 12.25 10.53 3.18
CA ALA A 66 13.02 11.59 2.51
C ALA A 66 12.16 12.81 2.11
N GLN A 67 10.83 12.65 2.01
CA GLN A 67 9.88 13.75 1.85
C GLN A 67 9.50 14.40 3.19
N GLY A 68 10.06 13.94 4.31
CA GLY A 68 9.86 14.48 5.65
C GLY A 68 8.72 13.86 6.44
N PHE A 69 8.15 12.75 5.99
CA PHE A 69 7.07 12.05 6.69
C PHE A 69 7.63 11.05 7.71
N ARG A 70 6.94 10.88 8.85
CA ARG A 70 7.21 9.78 9.77
C ARG A 70 6.55 8.52 9.24
N VAL A 71 7.36 7.53 8.85
CA VAL A 71 6.87 6.31 8.20
C VAL A 71 7.14 5.12 9.10
N GLY A 72 6.10 4.39 9.46
CA GLY A 72 6.23 3.10 10.15
C GLY A 72 5.86 1.93 9.24
N ILE A 73 6.27 0.73 9.61
CA ILE A 73 5.97 -0.48 8.85
C ILE A 73 5.41 -1.61 9.71
N ILE A 74 4.39 -2.29 9.20
CA ILE A 74 3.81 -3.50 9.77
C ILE A 74 4.08 -4.64 8.78
N ALA A 75 5.06 -5.48 9.10
CA ALA A 75 5.44 -6.62 8.26
C ALA A 75 4.75 -7.89 8.72
N GLN A 76 4.11 -8.60 7.79
CA GLN A 76 3.43 -9.88 8.03
C GLN A 76 2.51 -9.89 9.26
N PRO A 77 1.61 -8.90 9.43
CA PRO A 77 0.69 -8.89 10.56
C PRO A 77 -0.20 -10.12 10.53
N ASP A 78 -0.53 -10.65 11.71
CA ASP A 78 -1.64 -11.60 11.82
C ASP A 78 -2.93 -10.94 11.30
N TRP A 79 -3.53 -11.57 10.30
CA TRP A 79 -4.73 -11.08 9.62
C TRP A 79 -6.02 -11.73 10.13
N SER A 80 -5.92 -12.64 11.10
CA SER A 80 -7.09 -13.20 11.78
C SER A 80 -7.93 -12.10 12.42
N HIS A 81 -7.27 -11.06 12.96
CA HIS A 81 -7.87 -9.95 13.71
C HIS A 81 -7.27 -8.60 13.32
N ALA A 82 -7.99 -7.50 13.54
CA ALA A 82 -7.51 -6.15 13.21
C ALA A 82 -6.49 -5.57 14.21
N ASP A 83 -6.27 -6.22 15.35
CA ASP A 83 -5.38 -5.70 16.41
C ASP A 83 -3.92 -5.61 15.97
N ALA A 84 -3.43 -6.54 15.14
CA ALA A 84 -2.08 -6.48 14.58
C ALA A 84 -1.85 -5.19 13.75
N PHE A 85 -2.91 -4.64 13.16
CA PHE A 85 -2.87 -3.42 12.36
C PHE A 85 -2.94 -2.15 13.23
N ARG A 86 -3.09 -2.31 14.56
CA ARG A 86 -3.05 -1.22 15.55
C ARG A 86 -1.70 -1.06 16.23
N ALA A 87 -0.71 -1.91 15.90
CA ALA A 87 0.61 -1.96 16.55
C ALA A 87 1.28 -0.57 16.65
N LEU A 88 1.23 0.22 15.58
CA LEU A 88 1.82 1.56 15.51
C LEU A 88 0.82 2.70 15.80
N GLY A 89 -0.44 2.37 16.10
CA GLY A 89 -1.51 3.34 16.25
C GLY A 89 -2.12 3.84 14.94
N ARG A 90 -2.85 4.95 15.04
CA ARG A 90 -3.54 5.58 13.90
C ARG A 90 -2.55 6.43 13.11
N PRO A 91 -2.41 6.24 11.78
CA PRO A 91 -1.57 7.13 10.98
C PRO A 91 -2.28 8.47 10.76
N ASN A 92 -1.50 9.55 10.63
CA ASN A 92 -2.06 10.89 10.42
C ASN A 92 -2.60 11.09 8.99
N LEU A 93 -2.03 10.41 7.99
CA LEU A 93 -2.38 10.58 6.58
C LEU A 93 -3.05 9.34 5.98
N PHE A 94 -2.39 8.18 5.95
CA PHE A 94 -2.94 6.98 5.31
C PHE A 94 -2.22 5.68 5.69
N PHE A 95 -2.88 4.56 5.39
CA PHE A 95 -2.26 3.24 5.29
C PHE A 95 -1.87 2.94 3.84
N GLY A 96 -0.62 2.52 3.61
CA GLY A 96 -0.14 2.00 2.32
C GLY A 96 -0.02 0.48 2.36
N ILE A 97 -0.74 -0.24 1.50
CA ILE A 97 -0.83 -1.70 1.57
C ILE A 97 -0.21 -2.36 0.34
N THR A 98 0.61 -3.39 0.55
CA THR A 98 1.14 -4.25 -0.52
C THR A 98 1.18 -5.72 -0.10
N ALA A 99 1.14 -6.63 -1.08
CA ALA A 99 1.38 -8.06 -0.84
C ALA A 99 2.87 -8.39 -0.64
N GLY A 100 3.77 -7.44 -0.92
CA GLY A 100 5.22 -7.63 -0.93
C GLY A 100 5.80 -7.63 -2.35
N ASN A 101 6.97 -8.22 -2.51
CA ASN A 101 7.75 -8.34 -3.73
C ASN A 101 7.19 -9.39 -4.70
N MET A 102 6.24 -10.20 -4.26
CA MET A 102 5.57 -11.20 -5.10
C MET A 102 4.06 -11.17 -4.85
N ASP A 103 3.30 -11.58 -5.87
CA ASP A 103 1.87 -11.84 -5.73
C ASP A 103 1.64 -12.93 -4.68
N SER A 104 0.69 -12.72 -3.76
CA SER A 104 0.50 -13.61 -2.61
C SER A 104 0.08 -15.02 -3.00
N MET A 105 -0.65 -15.16 -4.10
CA MET A 105 -1.07 -16.46 -4.62
C MET A 105 0.11 -17.16 -5.29
N VAL A 106 0.86 -16.43 -6.12
CA VAL A 106 2.08 -16.96 -6.77
C VAL A 106 3.13 -17.34 -5.74
N ASN A 107 3.19 -16.66 -4.62
CA ASN A 107 4.08 -17.01 -3.50
C ASN A 107 3.66 -18.33 -2.83
N ARG A 108 2.38 -18.48 -2.51
CA ARG A 108 1.88 -19.64 -1.75
C ARG A 108 1.71 -20.90 -2.60
N TYR A 109 1.42 -20.76 -3.90
CA TYR A 109 1.05 -21.89 -4.76
C TYR A 109 1.95 -22.04 -5.99
N THR A 110 2.30 -23.28 -6.31
CA THR A 110 2.93 -23.64 -7.59
C THR A 110 1.97 -23.43 -8.77
N SER A 111 2.47 -23.47 -10.00
CA SER A 111 1.64 -23.44 -11.21
C SER A 111 0.58 -24.55 -11.20
N ASP A 112 0.92 -25.72 -10.65
CA ASP A 112 0.00 -26.87 -10.50
C ASP A 112 -0.92 -26.74 -9.27
N ARG A 113 -1.03 -25.54 -8.68
CA ARG A 113 -1.85 -25.22 -7.51
C ARG A 113 -1.51 -26.01 -6.23
N ARG A 114 -0.28 -26.53 -6.12
CA ARG A 114 0.22 -27.15 -4.88
C ARG A 114 0.74 -26.07 -3.93
N ILE A 115 0.50 -26.23 -2.64
CA ILE A 115 1.01 -25.32 -1.61
C ILE A 115 2.52 -25.49 -1.50
N ARG A 116 3.27 -24.38 -1.50
CA ARG A 116 4.70 -24.39 -1.21
C ARG A 116 4.95 -24.59 0.30
N SER A 117 6.02 -25.30 0.61
CA SER A 117 6.47 -25.53 1.99
C SER A 117 7.29 -24.38 2.56
N ASP A 118 7.67 -23.41 1.72
CA ASP A 118 8.55 -22.29 2.04
C ASP A 118 8.03 -20.95 1.48
N ASP A 119 8.49 -19.85 2.07
CA ASP A 119 8.27 -18.48 1.60
C ASP A 119 9.60 -17.69 1.64
N ALA A 120 10.15 -17.39 0.46
CA ALA A 120 11.47 -16.76 0.32
C ALA A 120 11.56 -15.33 0.89
N TYR A 121 10.43 -14.69 1.20
CA TYR A 121 10.38 -13.34 1.76
C TYR A 121 9.88 -13.33 3.21
N THR A 122 9.94 -14.49 3.89
CA THR A 122 9.57 -14.65 5.29
C THR A 122 10.80 -15.01 6.11
N PRO A 123 10.92 -14.54 7.37
CA PRO A 123 12.01 -14.98 8.24
C PRO A 123 12.05 -16.51 8.33
N ASP A 124 13.26 -17.07 8.27
CA ASP A 124 13.52 -18.51 8.31
C ASP A 124 12.83 -19.34 7.20
N GLY A 125 12.29 -18.68 6.16
CA GLY A 125 11.59 -19.33 5.07
C GLY A 125 10.22 -19.89 5.45
N GLU A 126 9.64 -19.48 6.58
CA GLU A 126 8.40 -20.07 7.09
C GLU A 126 7.22 -19.86 6.13
N ALA A 127 6.55 -20.94 5.73
CA ALA A 127 5.35 -20.82 4.90
C ALA A 127 4.14 -20.29 5.67
N GLY A 128 3.23 -19.64 4.93
CA GLY A 128 1.90 -19.30 5.45
C GLY A 128 1.88 -18.11 6.43
N LYS A 129 2.84 -17.18 6.34
CA LYS A 129 2.86 -15.91 7.09
C LYS A 129 2.13 -14.74 6.42
N ARG A 130 1.41 -15.00 5.33
CA ARG A 130 0.54 -14.03 4.67
C ARG A 130 -0.73 -14.72 4.14
N PRO A 131 -1.87 -14.02 4.06
CA PRO A 131 -3.08 -14.58 3.50
C PRO A 131 -3.05 -14.58 1.97
N ASP A 132 -3.85 -15.45 1.39
CA ASP A 132 -4.21 -15.38 -0.03
C ASP A 132 -4.83 -14.02 -0.35
N ARG A 133 -4.43 -13.43 -1.47
CA ARG A 133 -4.84 -12.10 -1.91
C ARG A 133 -4.60 -11.06 -0.82
N SER A 134 -3.37 -11.03 -0.30
CA SER A 134 -3.00 -10.25 0.89
C SER A 134 -3.44 -8.79 0.83
N VAL A 135 -3.37 -8.13 -0.35
CA VAL A 135 -3.81 -6.73 -0.49
C VAL A 135 -5.27 -6.55 -0.08
N ILE A 136 -6.16 -7.48 -0.45
CA ILE A 136 -7.59 -7.39 -0.10
C ILE A 136 -7.76 -7.52 1.42
N VAL A 137 -7.17 -8.55 2.00
CA VAL A 137 -7.31 -8.86 3.43
C VAL A 137 -6.73 -7.74 4.27
N TYR A 138 -5.50 -7.31 3.97
CA TYR A 138 -4.81 -6.26 4.71
C TYR A 138 -5.50 -4.90 4.59
N ALA A 139 -6.02 -4.55 3.40
CA ALA A 139 -6.78 -3.32 3.23
C ALA A 139 -8.07 -3.31 4.07
N GLN A 140 -8.76 -4.44 4.17
CA GLN A 140 -9.96 -4.54 5.01
C GLN A 140 -9.61 -4.47 6.50
N ARG A 141 -8.54 -5.15 6.94
CA ARG A 141 -8.08 -5.12 8.34
C ARG A 141 -7.58 -3.74 8.77
N ALA A 142 -6.82 -3.04 7.93
CA ALA A 142 -6.42 -1.66 8.20
C ALA A 142 -7.63 -0.72 8.38
N ARG A 143 -8.68 -0.92 7.56
CA ARG A 143 -9.92 -0.15 7.64
C ARG A 143 -10.74 -0.47 8.88
N GLU A 144 -10.75 -1.74 9.31
CA GLU A 144 -11.34 -2.19 10.57
C GLU A 144 -10.56 -1.66 11.79
N ALA A 145 -9.23 -1.61 11.69
CA ALA A 145 -8.34 -1.10 12.73
C ALA A 145 -8.65 0.38 13.03
N PHE A 146 -8.75 1.20 11.98
CA PHE A 146 -9.04 2.63 12.08
C PHE A 146 -9.97 3.13 10.99
N LYS A 147 -11.26 3.22 11.31
CA LYS A 147 -12.28 3.79 10.42
C LYS A 147 -11.94 5.23 10.02
N GLY A 148 -12.17 5.56 8.75
CA GLY A 148 -11.99 6.89 8.18
C GLY A 148 -10.55 7.27 7.85
N VAL A 149 -9.57 6.39 8.10
CA VAL A 149 -8.21 6.57 7.58
C VAL A 149 -8.19 6.14 6.12
N PRO A 150 -7.66 6.96 5.18
CA PRO A 150 -7.45 6.54 3.81
C PRO A 150 -6.58 5.29 3.71
N VAL A 151 -6.96 4.36 2.84
CA VAL A 151 -6.21 3.15 2.54
C VAL A 151 -5.85 3.16 1.06
N ILE A 152 -4.56 3.20 0.80
CA ILE A 152 -3.96 3.19 -0.53
C ILE A 152 -3.32 1.83 -0.77
N ILE A 153 -3.64 1.20 -1.90
CA ILE A 153 -3.09 -0.12 -2.27
C ILE A 153 -2.11 -0.01 -3.43
N GLY A 154 -1.07 -0.84 -3.43
CA GLY A 154 -0.04 -0.83 -4.46
C GLY A 154 0.79 -2.11 -4.54
N GLY A 155 1.87 -2.05 -5.33
CA GLY A 155 2.74 -3.18 -5.62
C GLY A 155 2.20 -4.10 -6.70
N ILE A 156 2.87 -5.24 -6.90
CA ILE A 156 2.61 -6.16 -8.02
C ILE A 156 1.16 -6.67 -8.00
N GLU A 157 0.70 -7.16 -6.84
CA GLU A 157 -0.63 -7.74 -6.72
C GLU A 157 -1.76 -6.74 -7.04
N ALA A 158 -1.66 -5.50 -6.55
CA ALA A 158 -2.64 -4.46 -6.87
C ALA A 158 -2.55 -4.03 -8.34
N SER A 159 -1.32 -3.83 -8.85
CA SER A 159 -1.07 -3.35 -10.21
C SER A 159 -1.61 -4.28 -11.28
N LEU A 160 -1.40 -5.60 -11.12
CA LEU A 160 -1.86 -6.62 -12.07
C LEU A 160 -3.38 -6.81 -12.02
N ARG A 161 -4.02 -6.53 -10.88
CA ARG A 161 -5.46 -6.70 -10.67
C ARG A 161 -6.25 -5.38 -10.73
N ARG A 162 -5.65 -4.31 -11.27
CA ARG A 162 -6.24 -2.95 -11.30
C ARG A 162 -7.49 -2.82 -12.19
N ILE A 163 -7.56 -3.63 -13.25
CA ILE A 163 -8.70 -3.74 -14.17
C ILE A 163 -9.29 -5.15 -14.12
N ALA A 164 -10.34 -5.40 -14.91
CA ALA A 164 -10.82 -6.75 -15.13
C ALA A 164 -9.66 -7.64 -15.64
N HIS A 165 -9.53 -8.82 -15.05
CA HIS A 165 -8.43 -9.74 -15.33
C HIS A 165 -8.90 -11.19 -15.21
N TYR A 166 -8.28 -12.08 -15.99
CA TYR A 166 -8.46 -13.52 -15.81
C TYR A 166 -7.67 -13.98 -14.58
N ASP A 167 -8.36 -14.60 -13.63
CA ASP A 167 -7.79 -15.13 -12.41
C ASP A 167 -7.57 -16.63 -12.56
N TYR A 168 -6.31 -17.02 -12.81
CA TYR A 168 -5.93 -18.42 -13.01
C TYR A 168 -6.32 -19.33 -11.84
N TRP A 169 -6.32 -18.82 -10.61
CA TRP A 169 -6.60 -19.58 -9.40
C TRP A 169 -8.06 -20.02 -9.29
N SER A 170 -9.00 -19.14 -9.67
CA SER A 170 -10.44 -19.42 -9.66
C SER A 170 -11.04 -19.74 -11.03
N ASP A 171 -10.24 -19.71 -12.09
CA ASP A 171 -10.63 -19.97 -13.49
C ASP A 171 -11.78 -19.08 -13.96
N LYS A 172 -11.71 -17.79 -13.63
CA LYS A 172 -12.78 -16.80 -13.91
C LYS A 172 -12.20 -15.44 -14.25
N VAL A 173 -12.94 -14.66 -15.03
CA VAL A 173 -12.69 -13.23 -15.15
C VAL A 173 -13.20 -12.54 -13.88
N ARG A 174 -12.29 -11.88 -13.16
CA ARG A 174 -12.61 -11.05 -12.00
C ARG A 174 -12.60 -9.57 -12.39
N ARG A 175 -13.43 -8.79 -11.70
CA ARG A 175 -13.37 -7.33 -11.71
C ARG A 175 -12.06 -6.82 -11.09
N SER A 176 -11.86 -5.50 -11.13
CA SER A 176 -10.76 -4.83 -10.41
C SER A 176 -10.68 -5.27 -8.94
N ILE A 177 -9.50 -5.19 -8.33
CA ILE A 177 -9.28 -5.41 -6.90
C ILE A 177 -9.91 -4.30 -6.03
N LEU A 178 -10.19 -3.12 -6.58
CA LEU A 178 -10.73 -1.96 -5.86
C LEU A 178 -12.08 -2.26 -5.16
N PRO A 179 -13.11 -2.82 -5.82
CA PRO A 179 -14.36 -3.23 -5.18
C PRO A 179 -14.22 -4.21 -4.00
N ASP A 180 -13.24 -5.12 -4.08
CA ASP A 180 -13.05 -6.20 -3.10
C ASP A 180 -12.21 -5.70 -1.90
N SER A 181 -11.15 -4.94 -2.16
CA SER A 181 -10.28 -4.33 -1.13
C SER A 181 -10.91 -3.11 -0.42
N LYS A 182 -11.90 -2.49 -1.05
CA LYS A 182 -12.50 -1.20 -0.65
C LYS A 182 -11.51 -0.05 -0.58
N ALA A 183 -10.32 -0.18 -1.18
CA ALA A 183 -9.28 0.85 -1.19
C ALA A 183 -9.78 2.17 -1.77
N ASP A 184 -9.32 3.27 -1.18
CA ASP A 184 -9.71 4.62 -1.59
C ASP A 184 -8.94 5.05 -2.86
N LEU A 185 -7.72 4.52 -3.01
CA LEU A 185 -6.86 4.74 -4.16
C LEU A 185 -5.97 3.51 -4.41
N LEU A 186 -5.77 3.16 -5.66
CA LEU A 186 -4.81 2.17 -6.13
C LEU A 186 -3.69 2.92 -6.87
N ILE A 187 -2.43 2.60 -6.59
CA ILE A 187 -1.28 3.12 -7.34
C ILE A 187 -0.59 1.94 -8.06
N PHE A 188 -0.32 2.09 -9.36
CA PHE A 188 0.23 1.03 -10.19
C PHE A 188 1.43 1.48 -11.04
N GLY A 189 2.29 0.51 -11.38
CA GLY A 189 3.53 0.79 -12.11
C GLY A 189 4.56 1.49 -11.23
N ASN A 190 5.29 2.46 -11.81
CA ASN A 190 6.28 3.27 -11.08
C ASN A 190 5.56 4.28 -10.18
N ALA A 191 5.39 3.90 -8.91
CA ALA A 191 4.52 4.56 -7.95
C ALA A 191 5.15 5.77 -7.26
N GLU A 192 6.47 5.99 -7.37
CA GLU A 192 7.24 6.96 -6.58
C GLU A 192 6.67 8.37 -6.70
N ARG A 193 6.43 8.84 -7.94
CA ARG A 193 5.89 10.17 -8.18
C ARG A 193 4.46 10.29 -7.63
N ALA A 194 3.63 9.29 -7.90
CA ALA A 194 2.23 9.29 -7.51
C ALA A 194 2.06 9.26 -5.98
N ILE A 195 2.80 8.41 -5.26
CA ILE A 195 2.68 8.32 -3.81
C ILE A 195 3.19 9.58 -3.10
N VAL A 196 4.27 10.19 -3.60
CA VAL A 196 4.77 11.47 -3.06
C VAL A 196 3.76 12.58 -3.25
N GLU A 197 3.17 12.68 -4.44
CA GLU A 197 2.14 13.68 -4.71
C GLU A 197 0.89 13.47 -3.84
N VAL A 198 0.41 12.23 -3.70
CA VAL A 198 -0.71 11.90 -2.82
C VAL A 198 -0.40 12.27 -1.37
N ALA A 199 0.77 11.88 -0.85
CA ALA A 199 1.16 12.16 0.53
C ALA A 199 1.19 13.67 0.82
N HIS A 200 1.77 14.47 -0.08
CA HIS A 200 1.79 15.94 0.06
C HIS A 200 0.42 16.59 -0.06
N ARG A 201 -0.47 16.06 -0.91
CA ARG A 201 -1.84 16.57 -1.02
C ARG A 201 -2.67 16.26 0.22
N LEU A 202 -2.59 15.03 0.72
CA LEU A 202 -3.22 14.66 1.99
C LEU A 202 -2.68 15.50 3.17
N ALA A 203 -1.36 15.74 3.19
CA ALA A 203 -0.72 16.59 4.20
C ALA A 203 -1.17 18.07 4.14
N LYS A 204 -1.66 18.54 2.98
CA LYS A 204 -2.26 19.86 2.81
C LYS A 204 -3.77 19.89 3.14
N GLY A 205 -4.36 18.74 3.43
CA GLY A 205 -5.77 18.61 3.78
C GLY A 205 -6.70 18.26 2.61
N ASP A 206 -6.17 17.94 1.43
CA ASP A 206 -6.99 17.43 0.33
C ASP A 206 -7.66 16.12 0.76
N LYS A 207 -8.92 15.93 0.36
CA LYS A 207 -9.62 14.67 0.61
C LYS A 207 -9.20 13.62 -0.43
N ILE A 208 -8.98 12.39 0.02
CA ILE A 208 -8.57 11.28 -0.86
C ILE A 208 -9.56 11.03 -2.01
N ASP A 209 -10.84 11.33 -1.79
CA ASP A 209 -11.89 11.16 -2.79
C ASP A 209 -11.90 12.24 -3.89
N GLN A 210 -11.14 13.32 -3.71
CA GLN A 210 -10.96 14.41 -4.67
C GLN A 210 -9.66 14.30 -5.48
N ILE A 211 -8.77 13.39 -5.10
CA ILE A 211 -7.51 13.14 -5.82
C ILE A 211 -7.81 12.18 -6.97
N ARG A 212 -7.98 12.73 -8.18
CA ARG A 212 -8.45 12.01 -9.39
C ARG A 212 -7.61 12.26 -10.64
N ASP A 213 -6.68 13.20 -10.53
CA ASP A 213 -5.86 13.76 -11.61
C ASP A 213 -4.41 13.27 -11.59
N ILE A 214 -4.05 12.41 -10.63
CA ILE A 214 -2.70 11.83 -10.52
C ILE A 214 -2.57 10.63 -11.46
N ARG A 215 -1.59 10.70 -12.38
CA ARG A 215 -1.28 9.60 -13.30
C ARG A 215 -0.78 8.36 -12.54
N GLY A 216 -1.10 7.18 -13.06
CA GLY A 216 -0.71 5.91 -12.43
C GLY A 216 -1.57 5.55 -11.22
N THR A 217 -2.74 6.17 -11.09
CA THR A 217 -3.71 5.86 -10.03
C THR A 217 -5.01 5.29 -10.59
N GLY A 218 -5.71 4.50 -9.78
CA GLY A 218 -7.05 3.99 -10.06
C GLY A 218 -7.94 4.14 -8.83
N PHE A 219 -9.22 4.40 -9.04
CA PHE A 219 -10.21 4.61 -7.97
C PHE A 219 -11.58 4.15 -8.45
N MET A 220 -12.49 3.93 -7.50
CA MET A 220 -13.89 3.67 -7.82
C MET A 220 -14.58 4.99 -8.17
N SER A 221 -15.19 5.07 -9.36
CA SER A 221 -16.08 6.17 -9.74
C SER A 221 -17.54 5.75 -9.57
N GLN A 222 -18.41 6.68 -9.17
CA GLN A 222 -19.86 6.44 -9.06
C GLN A 222 -20.61 6.68 -10.38
N GLY A 223 -19.92 7.11 -11.44
CA GLY A 223 -20.49 7.32 -12.77
C GLY A 223 -19.41 7.50 -13.82
N LEU A 224 -19.85 7.55 -15.08
CA LEU A 224 -19.01 7.96 -16.20
C LEU A 224 -18.64 9.44 -16.02
N PRO A 225 -17.37 9.84 -16.21
CA PRO A 225 -17.03 11.25 -16.26
C PRO A 225 -17.75 11.95 -17.42
N ASP A 226 -18.08 13.23 -17.26
CA ASP A 226 -18.89 13.99 -18.23
C ASP A 226 -18.34 14.00 -19.67
N GLU A 227 -17.02 13.80 -19.83
CA GLU A 227 -16.33 13.80 -21.12
C GLU A 227 -16.22 12.40 -21.77
N TRP A 228 -16.85 11.37 -21.20
CA TRP A 228 -16.78 10.00 -21.69
C TRP A 228 -18.12 9.56 -22.27
N PHE A 229 -18.07 8.87 -23.41
CA PHE A 229 -19.23 8.25 -24.04
C PHE A 229 -19.15 6.73 -23.90
N GLU A 230 -20.27 6.13 -23.53
CA GLU A 230 -20.43 4.68 -23.44
C GLU A 230 -20.65 4.09 -24.84
N ILE A 231 -19.91 3.05 -25.18
CA ILE A 231 -20.14 2.28 -26.40
C ILE A 231 -20.48 0.86 -25.96
N ASP A 232 -21.70 0.43 -26.24
CA ASP A 232 -22.12 -0.94 -26.00
C ASP A 232 -21.29 -1.90 -26.85
N SER A 233 -20.77 -2.95 -26.20
CA SER A 233 -20.05 -4.03 -26.87
C SER A 233 -21.05 -5.00 -27.52
N THR A 234 -21.83 -4.54 -28.49
CA THR A 234 -22.65 -5.41 -29.38
C THR A 234 -21.85 -5.92 -30.55
#